data_AF-A0AAV2YV65-F1
#
_entry.id   AF-A0AAV2YV65-F1
#
_cell.length_a   1.000
_cell.length_b   1.000
_cell.length_c   1.000
_cell.angle_alpha   90.00
_cell.angle_beta   90.00
_cell.angle_gamma   90.00
#
_symmetry.space_group_name_H-M   'P 1'
#
loop_
_entity.id
_entity.type
_entity.pdbx_description
1 polymer ?
#
loop_
_entity_poly.entity_id
_entity_poly.type
_entity_poly.pdbx_seq_one_letter_code
_entity_poly.pdbx_strand_id
1 'polypeptide(L)'
;MVAVRLAALAVLASTVAAEPALRAHSAVKAGAPYGGDIGPFQQCKSGIVGLQTDTGKWLSRCNGCSPNAAYPDQLTMHMDNPDNIWSRWVVRLLPNGKIGLETFDTRRFVARCNGCHKQGAYPDAAFGHVDDLPSAPWAQWTVLPISGDVVALQSDLGKYLARCNGCVGGGAVPDFAFVHETNPGNSWAQFTVKCLPAN
;
A
#
# COMPACT_ATOMS: atom_id res chain seq x y z
N MET A 1 -68.47 7.48 -34.34
CA MET A 1 -67.39 8.08 -33.54
C MET A 1 -67.28 7.35 -32.21
N VAL A 2 -66.34 6.41 -32.08
CA VAL A 2 -65.80 5.97 -30.78
C VAL A 2 -64.33 5.65 -31.03
N ALA A 3 -63.44 6.46 -30.49
CA ALA A 3 -62.00 6.26 -30.55
C ALA A 3 -61.57 5.47 -29.32
N VAL A 4 -61.10 4.23 -29.52
CA VAL A 4 -60.46 3.43 -28.48
C VAL A 4 -58.98 3.83 -28.46
N ARG A 5 -58.52 4.41 -27.34
CA ARG A 5 -57.11 4.71 -27.08
C ARG A 5 -56.40 3.46 -26.59
N LEU A 6 -55.47 2.92 -27.38
CA LEU A 6 -54.46 1.97 -26.90
C LEU A 6 -53.34 2.77 -26.21
N ALA A 7 -53.12 2.53 -24.92
CA ALA A 7 -51.96 3.03 -24.20
C ALA A 7 -50.78 2.07 -24.41
N ALA A 8 -49.68 2.56 -24.99
CA ALA A 8 -48.42 1.83 -25.09
C ALA A 8 -47.66 1.94 -23.76
N LEU A 9 -47.38 0.79 -23.13
CA LEU A 9 -46.49 0.66 -21.98
C LEU A 9 -45.04 0.84 -22.45
N ALA A 10 -44.37 1.89 -21.98
CA ALA A 10 -42.94 2.07 -22.18
C ALA A 10 -42.17 1.25 -21.14
N VAL A 11 -41.42 0.24 -21.60
CA VAL A 11 -40.44 -0.49 -20.78
C VAL A 11 -39.18 0.36 -20.67
N LEU A 12 -38.91 0.89 -19.47
CA LEU A 12 -37.65 1.55 -19.14
C LEU A 12 -36.56 0.48 -18.95
N ALA A 13 -35.73 0.30 -19.97
CA ALA A 13 -34.47 -0.44 -19.84
C ALA A 13 -33.50 0.40 -18.99
N SER A 14 -33.29 -0.02 -17.74
CA SER A 14 -32.33 0.58 -16.82
C SER A 14 -30.91 0.30 -17.34
N THR A 15 -30.17 1.34 -17.71
CA THR A 15 -28.77 1.25 -18.11
C THR A 15 -27.93 0.86 -16.89
N VAL A 16 -27.45 -0.39 -16.87
CA VAL A 16 -26.39 -0.81 -15.95
C VAL A 16 -25.16 0.02 -16.27
N ALA A 17 -24.75 0.87 -15.33
CA ALA A 17 -23.48 1.55 -15.38
C ALA A 17 -22.37 0.49 -15.45
N ALA A 18 -21.55 0.55 -16.51
CA ALA A 18 -20.40 -0.32 -16.67
C ALA A 18 -19.46 -0.13 -15.47
N GLU A 19 -19.11 -1.24 -14.81
CA GLU A 19 -18.06 -1.28 -13.79
C GLU A 19 -16.76 -0.69 -14.39
N PRO A 20 -16.03 0.17 -13.65
CA PRO A 20 -14.75 0.65 -14.13
C PRO A 20 -13.82 -0.56 -14.31
N ALA A 21 -13.41 -0.81 -15.56
CA ALA A 21 -12.51 -1.90 -15.90
C ALA A 21 -11.26 -1.85 -15.00
N LEU A 22 -11.07 -2.90 -14.20
CA LEU A 22 -9.86 -3.12 -13.41
C LEU A 22 -8.67 -2.96 -14.35
N ARG A 23 -7.87 -1.91 -14.18
CA ARG A 23 -6.67 -1.70 -14.99
C ARG A 23 -5.73 -2.85 -14.65
N ALA A 24 -5.50 -3.75 -15.61
CA ALA A 24 -4.65 -4.93 -15.40
C ALA A 24 -3.37 -4.52 -14.66
N HIS A 25 -3.15 -5.11 -13.48
CA HIS A 25 -1.89 -4.93 -12.78
C HIS A 25 -0.82 -5.56 -13.66
N SER A 26 -0.04 -4.74 -14.38
CA SER A 26 1.13 -5.27 -15.07
C SER A 26 2.01 -5.91 -14.02
N ALA A 27 2.13 -7.24 -14.11
CA ALA A 27 3.06 -8.03 -13.32
C ALA A 27 4.44 -7.38 -13.38
N VAL A 28 5.17 -7.41 -12.26
CA VAL A 28 6.61 -7.21 -12.31
C VAL A 28 7.15 -8.28 -13.24
N LYS A 29 7.50 -7.90 -14.48
CA LYS A 29 8.10 -8.82 -15.44
C LYS A 29 9.44 -9.27 -14.85
N ALA A 30 9.55 -10.54 -14.49
CA ALA A 30 10.84 -11.16 -14.25
C ALA A 30 11.71 -10.93 -15.49
N GLY A 31 12.83 -10.20 -15.32
CA GLY A 31 13.72 -9.84 -16.42
C GLY A 31 13.51 -8.46 -17.04
N ALA A 32 12.90 -7.49 -16.34
CA ALA A 32 13.06 -6.09 -16.74
C ALA A 32 14.56 -5.72 -16.78
N PRO A 33 15.08 -5.05 -17.83
CA PRO A 33 16.51 -4.78 -18.02
C PRO A 33 17.11 -3.78 -17.02
N TYR A 34 16.39 -3.45 -15.95
CA TYR A 34 16.79 -2.50 -14.92
C TYR A 34 17.07 -3.28 -13.63
N GLY A 35 18.35 -3.65 -13.46
CA GLY A 35 18.88 -4.60 -12.48
C GLY A 35 18.89 -4.12 -11.03
N GLY A 36 17.71 -3.92 -10.45
CA GLY A 36 17.55 -3.91 -8.99
C GLY A 36 17.15 -5.31 -8.52
N ASP A 37 17.98 -5.94 -7.68
CA ASP A 37 17.53 -7.06 -6.87
C ASP A 37 16.48 -6.54 -5.87
N ILE A 38 15.20 -6.68 -6.23
CA ILE A 38 14.09 -6.38 -5.32
C ILE A 38 13.73 -7.62 -4.49
N GLY A 39 14.65 -8.58 -4.39
CA GLY A 39 14.56 -9.79 -3.59
C GLY A 39 13.23 -10.52 -3.75
N PRO A 40 12.54 -10.85 -2.65
CA PRO A 40 11.36 -11.69 -2.68
C PRO A 40 10.15 -11.05 -3.38
N PHE A 41 10.19 -9.77 -3.77
CA PHE A 41 9.12 -9.20 -4.60
C PHE A 41 9.16 -9.73 -6.06
N GLN A 42 10.33 -10.15 -6.57
CA GLN A 42 10.49 -10.63 -7.95
C GLN A 42 9.75 -11.96 -8.23
N GLN A 43 9.54 -12.76 -7.19
CA GLN A 43 8.89 -14.06 -7.27
C GLN A 43 7.35 -13.96 -7.28
N CYS A 44 6.79 -12.78 -6.97
CA CYS A 44 5.35 -12.56 -6.95
C CYS A 44 4.78 -12.26 -8.35
N LYS A 45 4.39 -13.32 -9.07
CA LYS A 45 3.91 -13.26 -10.46
C LYS A 45 2.72 -12.33 -10.70
N SER A 46 1.85 -12.15 -9.71
CA SER A 46 0.71 -11.21 -9.78
C SER A 46 1.15 -9.74 -9.68
N GLY A 47 2.35 -9.47 -9.16
CA GLY A 47 2.77 -8.14 -8.72
C GLY A 47 2.07 -7.67 -7.44
N ILE A 48 1.29 -8.54 -6.78
CA ILE A 48 0.55 -8.22 -5.56
C ILE A 48 1.16 -8.96 -4.38
N VAL A 49 1.34 -8.23 -3.29
CA VAL A 49 1.98 -8.74 -2.07
C VAL A 49 1.24 -8.30 -0.82
N GLY A 50 1.36 -9.12 0.22
CA GLY A 50 1.16 -8.73 1.61
C GLY A 50 2.52 -8.63 2.30
N LEU A 51 2.61 -7.74 3.29
CA LEU A 51 3.81 -7.54 4.10
C LEU A 51 3.50 -7.88 5.56
N GLN A 52 3.88 -9.08 5.98
CA GLN A 52 3.66 -9.55 7.34
C GLN A 52 4.74 -9.01 8.26
N THR A 53 4.35 -8.53 9.43
CA THR A 53 5.21 -7.87 10.41
C THR A 53 5.66 -8.84 11.50
N ASP A 54 6.55 -8.40 12.39
CA ASP A 54 7.06 -9.19 13.52
C ASP A 54 5.98 -9.66 14.51
N THR A 55 4.81 -9.03 14.53
CA THR A 55 3.67 -9.44 15.36
C THR A 55 2.77 -10.45 14.68
N GLY A 56 3.08 -10.86 13.45
CA GLY A 56 2.23 -11.71 12.61
C GLY A 56 1.07 -10.97 11.94
N LYS A 57 0.84 -9.69 12.29
CA LYS A 57 -0.12 -8.79 11.62
C LYS A 57 0.44 -8.23 10.32
N TRP A 58 -0.41 -7.56 9.55
CA TRP A 58 -0.06 -7.12 8.19
C TRP A 58 0.02 -5.60 8.07
N LEU A 59 1.04 -5.11 7.34
CA LEU A 59 1.10 -3.72 6.93
C LEU A 59 -0.14 -3.38 6.10
N SER A 60 -0.88 -2.38 6.55
CA SER A 60 -2.22 -2.07 6.06
C SER A 60 -2.48 -0.58 6.00
N ARG A 61 -3.18 -0.14 4.96
CA ARG A 61 -3.81 1.19 4.90
C ARG A 61 -4.92 1.26 5.95
N CYS A 62 -5.00 2.36 6.69
CA CYS A 62 -6.05 2.57 7.68
C CYS A 62 -6.61 3.98 7.50
N ASN A 63 -7.84 4.08 7.01
CA ASN A 63 -8.49 5.36 6.76
C ASN A 63 -9.01 5.97 8.07
N GLY A 64 -8.58 7.18 8.40
CA GLY A 64 -9.06 7.92 9.57
C GLY A 64 -8.61 7.34 10.91
N CYS A 65 -7.67 6.40 10.92
CA CYS A 65 -7.23 5.73 12.15
C CYS A 65 -6.24 6.56 12.98
N SER A 66 -5.73 7.64 12.40
CA SER A 66 -4.74 8.53 13.00
C SER A 66 -5.36 9.93 13.16
N PRO A 67 -5.70 10.34 14.40
CA PRO A 67 -6.20 11.68 14.63
C PRO A 67 -5.09 12.71 14.34
N ASN A 68 -5.49 13.87 13.82
CA ASN A 68 -4.59 14.99 13.51
C ASN A 68 -3.52 14.70 12.43
N ALA A 69 -3.68 13.63 11.64
CA ALA A 69 -2.87 13.40 10.46
C ALA A 69 -3.23 14.35 9.31
N ALA A 70 -2.23 14.71 8.51
CA ALA A 70 -2.39 15.51 7.30
C ALA A 70 -3.13 14.73 6.18
N TYR A 71 -3.05 13.40 6.21
CA TYR A 71 -3.69 12.51 5.25
C TYR A 71 -4.52 11.46 5.99
N PRO A 72 -5.67 11.05 5.45
CA PRO A 72 -6.52 10.08 6.11
C PRO A 72 -5.95 8.65 6.03
N ASP A 73 -5.09 8.36 5.05
CA ASP A 73 -4.64 7.01 4.70
C ASP A 73 -3.28 6.67 5.34
N GLN A 74 -3.26 6.55 6.67
CA GLN A 74 -2.05 6.19 7.43
C GLN A 74 -1.75 4.70 7.30
N LEU A 75 -0.46 4.33 7.23
CA LEU A 75 -0.05 2.93 7.31
C LEU A 75 0.05 2.46 8.76
N THR A 76 -0.42 1.24 8.97
CA THR A 76 -0.61 0.59 10.28
C THR A 76 -0.31 -0.90 10.17
N MET A 77 -0.21 -1.61 11.29
CA MET A 77 0.19 -3.02 11.33
C MET A 77 -0.74 -3.85 12.22
N HIS A 78 -2.04 -3.82 11.90
CA HIS A 78 -3.09 -4.31 12.79
C HIS A 78 -3.97 -5.43 12.19
N MET A 79 -3.99 -5.56 10.86
CA MET A 79 -4.87 -6.53 10.19
C MET A 79 -4.36 -7.96 10.37
N ASP A 80 -5.29 -8.91 10.44
CA ASP A 80 -5.03 -10.35 10.58
C ASP A 80 -4.89 -11.10 9.25
N ASN A 81 -5.54 -10.60 8.21
CA ASN A 81 -5.62 -11.26 6.90
C ASN A 81 -4.95 -10.38 5.85
N PRO A 82 -3.96 -10.89 5.07
CA PRO A 82 -3.36 -10.12 3.98
C PRO A 82 -4.29 -9.92 2.79
N ASP A 83 -5.27 -10.80 2.59
CA ASP A 83 -6.14 -10.81 1.41
C ASP A 83 -7.37 -9.90 1.59
N ASN A 84 -7.14 -8.73 2.17
CA ASN A 84 -8.12 -7.65 2.21
C ASN A 84 -7.58 -6.45 1.41
N ILE A 85 -8.47 -5.61 0.88
CA ILE A 85 -8.09 -4.51 -0.01
C ILE A 85 -7.14 -3.46 0.62
N TRP A 86 -7.04 -3.41 1.95
CA TRP A 86 -6.19 -2.48 2.68
C TRP A 86 -4.80 -3.04 3.01
N SER A 87 -4.63 -4.37 3.02
CA SER A 87 -3.36 -5.05 3.30
C SER A 87 -2.66 -5.60 2.04
N ARG A 88 -3.27 -5.41 0.87
CA ARG A 88 -2.72 -5.75 -0.44
C ARG A 88 -1.99 -4.57 -1.06
N TRP A 89 -0.78 -4.82 -1.53
CA TRP A 89 0.07 -3.82 -2.19
C TRP A 89 0.37 -4.26 -3.60
N VAL A 90 0.19 -3.35 -4.56
CA VAL A 90 0.66 -3.58 -5.92
C VAL A 90 2.07 -3.01 -6.03
N VAL A 91 3.02 -3.88 -6.39
CA VAL A 91 4.43 -3.51 -6.50
C VAL A 91 4.67 -2.86 -7.86
N ARG A 92 5.25 -1.66 -7.85
CA ARG A 92 5.72 -0.96 -9.06
C ARG A 92 7.23 -0.86 -9.06
N LEU A 93 7.88 -1.58 -9.97
CA LEU A 93 9.32 -1.47 -10.19
C LEU A 93 9.63 -0.19 -10.97
N LEU A 94 10.57 0.60 -10.48
CA LEU A 94 11.10 1.77 -11.16
C LEU A 94 12.40 1.43 -11.93
N PRO A 95 12.75 2.18 -12.99
CA PRO A 95 14.02 2.00 -13.72
C PRO A 95 15.28 2.17 -12.86
N ASN A 96 15.18 2.83 -11.70
CA ASN A 96 16.28 3.02 -10.76
C ASN A 96 16.45 1.85 -9.76
N GLY A 97 15.73 0.73 -9.96
CA GLY A 97 15.82 -0.45 -9.11
C GLY A 97 15.05 -0.35 -7.79
N LYS A 98 14.36 0.76 -7.51
CA LYS A 98 13.48 0.92 -6.36
C LYS A 98 12.07 0.43 -6.66
N ILE A 99 11.27 0.28 -5.61
CA ILE A 99 9.84 -0.05 -5.73
C ILE A 99 8.95 1.08 -5.21
N GLY A 100 7.75 1.18 -5.77
CA GLY A 100 6.60 1.80 -5.13
C GLY A 100 5.64 0.73 -4.63
N LEU A 101 5.04 0.96 -3.46
CA LEU A 101 3.91 0.16 -2.96
C LEU A 101 2.63 0.96 -3.22
N GLU A 102 1.84 0.51 -4.18
CA GLU A 102 0.57 1.14 -4.54
C GLU A 102 -0.56 0.50 -3.74
N THR A 103 -1.43 1.32 -3.16
CA THR A 103 -2.68 0.86 -2.52
C THR A 103 -3.54 0.16 -3.56
N PHE A 104 -4.16 -0.96 -3.16
CA PHE A 104 -4.99 -1.73 -4.07
C PHE A 104 -6.26 -0.97 -4.48
N ASP A 105 -6.87 -0.25 -3.54
CA ASP A 105 -8.16 0.43 -3.70
C ASP A 105 -8.06 1.88 -4.17
N THR A 106 -7.19 2.69 -3.56
CA THR A 106 -7.07 4.13 -3.89
C THR A 106 -6.06 4.43 -4.98
N ARG A 107 -5.24 3.44 -5.38
CA ARG A 107 -4.20 3.56 -6.42
C ARG A 107 -3.14 4.64 -6.11
N ARG A 108 -2.98 4.98 -4.84
CA ARG A 108 -1.96 5.91 -4.32
C ARG A 108 -0.75 5.16 -3.79
N PHE A 109 0.41 5.78 -3.83
CA PHE A 109 1.65 5.20 -3.35
C PHE A 109 1.89 5.48 -1.87
N VAL A 110 2.36 4.44 -1.18
CA VAL A 110 2.90 4.52 0.18
C VAL A 110 4.16 5.38 0.16
N ALA A 111 4.15 6.40 1.00
CA ALA A 111 5.20 7.40 1.04
C ALA A 111 5.51 7.83 2.47
N ARG A 112 6.78 8.15 2.71
CA ARG A 112 7.21 8.87 3.90
C ARG A 112 6.67 10.30 3.85
N CYS A 113 6.20 10.78 4.99
CA CYS A 113 5.64 12.12 5.14
C CYS A 113 6.18 12.78 6.41
N ASN A 114 6.94 13.86 6.25
CA ASN A 114 7.58 14.57 7.36
C ASN A 114 6.62 15.60 7.99
N GLY A 115 6.47 15.55 9.31
CA GLY A 115 5.59 16.46 10.06
C GLY A 115 4.10 16.24 9.81
N CYS A 116 3.72 15.19 9.09
CA CYS A 116 2.34 14.91 8.69
C CYS A 116 1.50 14.31 9.81
N HIS A 117 2.13 13.99 10.94
CA HIS A 117 1.47 13.58 12.16
C HIS A 117 1.95 14.44 13.34
N LYS A 118 1.24 15.54 13.63
CA LYS A 118 1.71 16.57 14.60
C LYS A 118 1.95 16.05 16.02
N GLN A 119 1.33 14.94 16.39
CA GLN A 119 1.45 14.30 17.70
C GLN A 119 2.06 12.89 17.61
N GLY A 120 2.77 12.59 16.52
CA GLY A 120 3.41 11.30 16.33
C GLY A 120 4.73 11.24 17.10
N ALA A 121 5.11 10.06 17.59
CA ALA A 121 6.38 9.88 18.30
C ALA A 121 7.61 10.20 17.41
N TYR A 122 7.45 10.09 16.09
CA TYR A 122 8.48 10.42 15.10
C TYR A 122 7.94 11.40 14.04
N PRO A 123 8.81 12.25 13.48
CA PRO A 123 8.37 13.23 12.47
C PRO A 123 8.00 12.58 11.13
N ASP A 124 8.58 11.43 10.80
CA ASP A 124 8.41 10.76 9.52
C ASP A 124 7.43 9.58 9.63
N ALA A 125 6.16 9.82 9.31
CA ALA A 125 5.12 8.79 9.26
C ALA A 125 4.89 8.30 7.83
N ALA A 126 4.36 7.08 7.67
CA ALA A 126 4.06 6.53 6.34
C ALA A 126 2.57 6.62 6.00
N PHE A 127 2.26 7.11 4.81
CA PHE A 127 0.89 7.32 4.32
C PHE A 127 0.73 6.88 2.85
N GLY A 128 -0.45 6.42 2.47
CA GLY A 128 -0.82 6.18 1.07
C GLY A 128 -1.41 7.43 0.42
N HIS A 129 -0.58 8.39 -0.01
CA HIS A 129 -1.06 9.69 -0.49
C HIS A 129 -0.44 10.21 -1.80
N VAL A 130 0.55 9.52 -2.37
CA VAL A 130 1.27 10.02 -3.55
C VAL A 130 0.64 9.48 -4.84
N ASP A 131 0.38 10.34 -5.82
CA ASP A 131 -0.18 9.92 -7.11
C ASP A 131 0.92 9.68 -8.17
N ASP A 132 2.00 10.48 -8.15
CA ASP A 132 3.09 10.44 -9.15
C ASP A 132 4.39 9.86 -8.56
N LEU A 133 4.57 8.54 -8.71
CA LEU A 133 5.71 7.80 -8.13
C LEU A 133 7.09 8.24 -8.68
N PRO A 134 7.31 8.42 -10.01
CA PRO A 134 8.61 8.81 -10.54
C PRO A 134 9.18 10.12 -9.98
N SER A 135 8.33 11.12 -9.70
CA SER A 135 8.75 12.44 -9.18
C SER A 135 8.84 12.51 -7.65
N ALA A 136 8.38 11.48 -6.94
CA ALA A 136 8.28 11.45 -5.49
C ALA A 136 9.29 10.48 -4.85
N PRO A 137 10.56 10.88 -4.60
CA PRO A 137 11.56 10.02 -3.99
C PRO A 137 11.14 9.48 -2.61
N TRP A 138 10.35 10.22 -1.84
CA TRP A 138 9.80 9.79 -0.54
C TRP A 138 8.75 8.67 -0.65
N ALA A 139 8.28 8.33 -1.85
CA ALA A 139 7.43 7.18 -2.15
C ALA A 139 8.18 5.99 -2.77
N GLN A 140 9.49 6.14 -2.99
CA GLN A 140 10.34 5.13 -3.60
C GLN A 140 11.17 4.43 -2.53
N TRP A 141 10.99 3.12 -2.42
CA TRP A 141 11.61 2.28 -1.41
C TRP A 141 12.75 1.47 -2.01
N THR A 142 13.93 1.53 -1.39
CA THR A 142 14.98 0.56 -1.65
C THR A 142 14.65 -0.70 -0.85
N VAL A 143 14.62 -1.85 -1.52
CA VAL A 143 14.43 -3.14 -0.86
C VAL A 143 15.78 -3.63 -0.36
N LEU A 144 15.87 -3.94 0.93
CA LEU A 144 17.04 -4.59 1.52
C LEU A 144 16.66 -6.03 1.92
N PRO A 145 17.12 -7.05 1.19
CA PRO A 145 16.93 -8.45 1.60
C PRO A 145 17.63 -8.71 2.95
N ILE A 146 16.91 -9.34 3.88
CA ILE A 146 17.44 -9.73 5.20
C ILE A 146 17.72 -11.23 5.24
N SER A 147 16.71 -12.04 4.95
CA SER A 147 16.84 -13.51 4.87
C SER A 147 15.61 -14.12 4.20
N GLY A 148 15.81 -14.99 3.20
CA GLY A 148 14.70 -15.63 2.49
C GLY A 148 13.66 -14.62 1.99
N ASP A 149 12.43 -14.73 2.51
CA ASP A 149 11.31 -13.84 2.17
C ASP A 149 11.24 -12.55 3.01
N VAL A 150 12.20 -12.34 3.92
CA VAL A 150 12.23 -11.19 4.84
C VAL A 150 13.03 -10.04 4.24
N VAL A 151 12.45 -8.85 4.28
CA VAL A 151 13.05 -7.61 3.77
C VAL A 151 12.92 -6.47 4.78
N ALA A 152 13.77 -5.46 4.65
CA ALA A 152 13.55 -4.12 5.17
C ALA A 152 13.30 -3.14 4.02
N LEU A 153 12.49 -2.11 4.25
CA LEU A 153 12.15 -1.09 3.26
C LEU A 153 12.82 0.23 3.63
N GLN A 154 13.87 0.60 2.91
CA GLN A 154 14.62 1.82 3.15
C GLN A 154 14.03 3.00 2.37
N SER A 155 13.84 4.12 3.06
CA SER A 155 13.36 5.38 2.49
C SER A 155 14.47 6.20 1.81
N ASP A 156 14.06 7.33 1.23
CA ASP A 156 14.94 8.38 0.71
C ASP A 156 15.87 9.03 1.77
N LEU A 157 15.61 8.84 3.07
CA LEU A 157 16.48 9.32 4.15
C LEU A 157 17.50 8.28 4.63
N GLY A 158 17.51 7.08 4.04
CA GLY A 158 18.37 5.97 4.49
C GLY A 158 17.88 5.25 5.75
N LYS A 159 16.78 5.69 6.35
CA LYS A 159 16.06 5.02 7.45
C LYS A 159 15.01 4.05 6.92
N TYR A 160 14.60 3.12 7.77
CA TYR A 160 13.70 2.02 7.40
C TYR A 160 12.27 2.26 7.92
N LEU A 161 11.30 1.81 7.11
CA LEU A 161 9.91 1.68 7.52
C LEU A 161 9.81 0.67 8.68
N ALA A 162 9.13 1.05 9.75
CA ALA A 162 9.12 0.30 10.99
C ALA A 162 7.79 0.44 11.74
N ARG A 163 7.46 -0.61 12.50
CA ARG A 163 6.34 -0.64 13.44
C ARG A 163 6.65 0.23 14.64
N CYS A 164 5.65 0.99 15.03
CA CYS A 164 5.70 1.85 16.20
C CYS A 164 4.44 1.64 17.03
N ASN A 165 4.61 1.00 18.20
CA ASN A 165 3.51 0.69 19.10
C ASN A 165 3.20 1.88 20.01
N GLY A 166 1.93 2.31 20.06
CA GLY A 166 1.48 3.42 20.92
C GLY A 166 2.01 4.79 20.50
N CYS A 167 2.55 4.92 19.28
CA CYS A 167 3.25 6.13 18.82
C CYS A 167 2.33 7.23 18.30
N VAL A 168 1.02 6.96 18.25
CA VAL A 168 -0.02 7.89 17.82
C VAL A 168 -1.02 8.02 18.95
N GLY A 169 -1.00 9.15 19.64
CA GLY A 169 -1.96 9.46 20.70
C GLY A 169 -3.38 9.50 20.15
N GLY A 170 -4.29 8.74 20.77
CA GLY A 170 -5.69 8.62 20.32
C GLY A 170 -5.88 7.84 19.02
N GLY A 171 -4.85 7.13 18.54
CA GLY A 171 -4.97 6.26 17.37
C GLY A 171 -5.99 5.14 17.58
N ALA A 172 -6.72 4.78 16.52
CA ALA A 172 -7.73 3.73 16.57
C ALA A 172 -7.14 2.31 16.69
N VAL A 173 -5.85 2.16 16.40
CA VAL A 173 -5.10 0.89 16.45
C VAL A 173 -3.76 1.11 17.17
N PRO A 174 -3.13 0.09 17.76
CA PRO A 174 -1.92 0.29 18.55
C PRO A 174 -0.65 0.47 17.70
N ASP A 175 -0.57 -0.15 16.52
CA ASP A 175 0.65 -0.23 15.72
C ASP A 175 0.56 0.60 14.44
N PHE A 176 1.41 1.63 14.36
CA PHE A 176 1.53 2.54 13.21
C PHE A 176 2.87 2.39 12.51
N ALA A 177 2.91 2.73 11.22
CA ALA A 177 4.14 2.68 10.44
C ALA A 177 4.81 4.06 10.37
N PHE A 178 6.06 4.10 10.80
CA PHE A 178 6.92 5.29 10.76
C PHE A 178 8.25 4.94 10.06
N VAL A 179 8.95 5.96 9.57
CA VAL A 179 10.29 5.83 8.98
C VAL A 179 11.29 6.40 9.98
N HIS A 180 11.68 5.58 10.95
CA HIS A 180 12.53 6.03 12.06
C HIS A 180 13.70 5.11 12.35
N GLU A 181 13.61 3.84 11.96
CA GLU A 181 14.60 2.83 12.32
C GLU A 181 15.88 3.01 11.50
N THR A 182 17.03 2.83 12.14
CA THR A 182 18.36 2.89 11.52
C THR A 182 18.99 1.51 11.37
N ASN A 183 18.59 0.54 12.20
CA ASN A 183 19.03 -0.84 12.13
C ASN A 183 17.97 -1.74 11.46
N PRO A 184 18.18 -2.19 10.21
CA PRO A 184 17.24 -3.09 9.52
C PRO A 184 17.18 -4.50 10.13
N GLY A 185 18.12 -4.83 11.04
CA GLY A 185 18.12 -6.08 11.80
C GLY A 185 17.07 -6.14 12.91
N ASN A 186 16.44 -5.02 13.27
CA ASN A 186 15.38 -5.00 14.29
C ASN A 186 14.08 -5.59 13.72
N SER A 187 13.42 -6.48 14.48
CA SER A 187 12.25 -7.21 14.01
C SER A 187 11.11 -6.30 13.55
N TRP A 188 10.89 -5.18 14.25
CA TRP A 188 9.85 -4.21 13.90
C TRP A 188 10.10 -3.43 12.60
N ALA A 189 11.30 -3.53 12.00
CA ALA A 189 11.60 -2.96 10.69
C ALA A 189 11.68 -4.02 9.56
N GLN A 190 11.30 -5.25 9.88
CA GLN A 190 11.32 -6.37 8.95
C GLN A 190 9.91 -6.76 8.52
N PHE A 191 9.80 -7.13 7.25
CA PHE A 191 8.56 -7.59 6.64
C PHE A 191 8.80 -8.90 5.92
N THR A 192 8.00 -9.91 6.22
CA THR A 192 7.95 -11.13 5.40
C THR A 192 7.04 -10.86 4.21
N VAL A 193 7.59 -10.94 3.00
CA VAL A 193 6.85 -10.78 1.75
C VAL A 193 6.03 -12.03 1.47
N LYS A 194 4.73 -11.87 1.23
CA LYS A 194 3.84 -12.95 0.82
C LYS A 194 3.19 -12.59 -0.50
N CYS A 195 3.42 -13.43 -1.52
CA CYS A 195 2.79 -13.24 -2.82
C CYS A 195 1.30 -13.56 -2.71
N LEU A 196 0.46 -12.63 -3.18
CA LEU A 196 -0.99 -12.77 -3.16
C LEU A 196 -1.51 -12.94 -4.57
N PRO A 197 -2.63 -13.64 -4.77
CA PRO A 197 -3.19 -13.83 -6.10
C PRO A 197 -3.81 -12.51 -6.63
N ALA A 198 -4.20 -12.46 -7.91
CA ALA A 198 -4.64 -11.23 -8.60
C ALA A 198 -6.14 -10.95 -8.55
N ASN A 199 -6.91 -11.89 -8.01
CA ASN A 199 -8.37 -11.90 -7.88
C ASN A 199 -8.89 -10.91 -6.84
#